data_AF-A0A060Z9V0-F1
#
_entry.id   AF-A0A060Z9V0-F1
#
_cell.length_a   1.000
_cell.length_b   1.000
_cell.length_c   1.000
_cell.angle_alpha   90.00
_cell.angle_beta   90.00
_cell.angle_gamma   90.00
#
_symmetry.space_group_name_H-M   'P 1'
#
loop_
_entity.id
_entity.type
_entity.pdbx_description
1 polymer ?
#
loop_
_entity_poly.entity_id
_entity_poly.type
_entity_poly.pdbx_seq_one_letter_code
_entity_poly.pdbx_strand_id
1 'polypeptide(L)'
;MITQEGHKEKISIFLIDSPAYSVVLGLPWLVCHNPTVSWPQRALTGWSRECSGRCLGVSVGATTVESPDQVSTVRIPPEYADLALAFCKKKATQLPPHRRGDCAIDLLVDAAYPRSHVYPLSQAETEAMETYVSESLRQGYIQPSISPISSSFFFVKKKDGGLCPCVDY
;
A
#
# COMPACT_ATOMS: atom_id res chain seq x y z
N MET A 1 -11.20 -17.16 9.58
CA MET A 1 -10.66 -15.82 9.89
C MET A 1 -10.67 -15.68 11.40
N ILE A 2 -9.51 -15.46 12.02
CA ILE A 2 -9.41 -15.33 13.48
C ILE A 2 -9.36 -13.85 13.80
N THR A 3 -10.19 -13.40 14.73
CA THR A 3 -10.25 -11.99 15.14
C THR A 3 -10.23 -11.92 16.66
N GLN A 4 -9.19 -11.34 17.24
CA GLN A 4 -9.10 -11.08 18.68
C GLN A 4 -8.31 -9.81 18.95
N GLU A 5 -8.93 -8.85 19.67
CA GLU A 5 -8.32 -7.59 20.12
C GLU A 5 -7.49 -6.86 19.06
N GLY A 6 -8.01 -6.78 17.83
CA GLY A 6 -7.37 -6.08 16.70
C GLY A 6 -6.42 -6.95 15.86
N HIS A 7 -6.12 -8.18 16.27
CA HIS A 7 -5.38 -9.15 15.45
C HIS A 7 -6.35 -9.79 14.46
N LYS A 8 -6.10 -9.62 13.15
CA LYS A 8 -6.84 -10.29 12.08
C LYS A 8 -5.91 -11.04 11.15
N GLU A 9 -6.15 -12.35 11.00
CA GLU A 9 -5.37 -13.21 10.11
C GLU A 9 -6.25 -14.14 9.28
N LYS A 10 -5.80 -14.42 8.04
CA LYS A 10 -6.36 -15.45 7.15
C LYS A 10 -5.41 -16.65 7.13
N ILE A 11 -5.89 -17.80 7.61
CA ILE A 11 -5.11 -19.03 7.74
C ILE A 11 -5.87 -20.16 7.03
N SER A 12 -5.12 -21.04 6.36
CA SER A 12 -5.64 -22.31 5.86
C SER A 12 -5.64 -23.35 6.98
N ILE A 13 -6.80 -23.91 7.30
CA ILE A 13 -6.98 -24.91 8.36
C ILE A 13 -7.31 -26.27 7.76
N PHE A 14 -6.86 -27.33 8.42
CA PHE A 14 -7.31 -28.69 8.14
C PHE A 14 -8.61 -28.95 8.90
N LEU A 15 -9.57 -29.63 8.25
CA LEU A 15 -10.83 -30.02 8.86
C LEU A 15 -10.63 -31.29 9.68
N ILE A 16 -11.03 -31.24 10.95
CA ILE A 16 -11.03 -32.38 11.86
C ILE A 16 -12.37 -32.42 12.60
N ASP A 17 -12.87 -33.61 12.90
CA ASP A 17 -14.04 -33.78 13.76
C ASP A 17 -13.62 -33.56 15.22
N SER A 18 -13.97 -32.38 15.76
CA SER A 18 -13.71 -32.04 17.17
C SER A 18 -14.97 -31.46 17.81
N PRO A 19 -15.66 -32.22 18.69
CA PRO A 19 -16.83 -31.70 19.40
C PRO A 19 -16.47 -30.72 20.52
N ALA A 20 -15.21 -30.71 20.97
CA ALA A 20 -14.76 -29.93 22.11
C ALA A 20 -14.22 -28.55 21.74
N TYR A 21 -13.69 -28.37 20.52
CA TYR A 21 -13.01 -27.14 20.12
C TYR A 21 -13.36 -26.77 18.68
N SER A 22 -13.77 -25.52 18.48
CA SER A 22 -14.12 -25.01 17.14
C SER A 22 -12.89 -24.83 16.24
N VAL A 23 -11.73 -24.54 16.83
CA VAL A 23 -10.43 -24.38 16.14
C VAL A 23 -9.33 -24.81 17.09
N VAL A 24 -8.33 -25.53 16.59
CA VAL A 24 -7.09 -25.85 17.31
C VAL A 24 -5.92 -25.18 16.61
N LEU A 25 -5.24 -24.29 17.31
CA LEU A 25 -4.04 -23.61 16.81
C LEU A 25 -2.81 -24.34 17.34
N GLY A 26 -2.06 -24.95 16.43
CA GLY A 26 -0.90 -25.77 16.77
C GLY A 26 0.30 -24.95 17.23
N LEU A 27 1.34 -25.68 17.64
CA LEU A 27 2.63 -25.11 18.04
C LEU A 27 3.25 -24.14 17.00
N PRO A 28 3.22 -24.43 15.68
CA PRO A 28 3.76 -23.51 14.68
C PRO A 28 3.10 -22.13 14.72
N TRP A 29 1.79 -22.09 14.96
CA TRP A 29 1.05 -20.84 15.10
C TRP A 29 1.46 -20.11 16.39
N LEU A 30 1.51 -20.83 17.51
CA LEU A 30 1.93 -20.25 18.79
C LEU A 30 3.35 -19.67 18.76
N VAL A 31 4.29 -20.35 18.10
CA VAL A 31 5.68 -19.86 17.93
C VAL A 31 5.72 -18.62 17.05
N CYS A 32 4.92 -18.57 15.98
CA CYS A 32 4.86 -17.43 15.06
C CYS A 32 4.33 -16.15 15.72
N HIS A 33 3.25 -16.25 16.49
CA HIS A 33 2.56 -15.08 17.07
C HIS A 33 2.97 -14.78 18.51
N ASN A 34 3.61 -15.74 19.19
CA ASN A 34 4.11 -15.67 20.55
C ASN A 34 3.17 -14.89 21.51
N PRO A 35 1.91 -15.33 21.66
CA PRO A 35 0.92 -14.57 22.42
C PRO A 35 1.15 -14.69 23.93
N THR A 36 0.67 -13.69 24.67
CA THR A 36 0.66 -13.74 26.14
C THR A 36 -0.57 -14.52 26.61
N VAL A 37 -0.34 -15.73 27.12
CA VAL A 37 -1.41 -16.62 27.60
C VAL A 37 -1.58 -16.49 29.11
N SER A 38 -2.82 -16.24 29.52
CA SER A 38 -3.23 -16.33 30.91
C SER A 38 -3.85 -17.69 31.17
N TRP A 39 -3.05 -18.63 31.69
CA TRP A 39 -3.46 -20.02 31.88
C TRP A 39 -4.63 -20.22 32.86
N PRO A 40 -4.70 -19.52 34.02
CA PRO A 40 -5.83 -19.67 34.93
C PRO A 40 -7.14 -19.14 34.32
N GLN A 41 -7.06 -18.04 33.57
CA GLN A 41 -8.17 -17.40 32.89
C GLN A 41 -8.52 -18.08 31.55
N ARG A 42 -7.66 -18.99 31.07
CA ARG A 42 -7.74 -19.64 29.75
C ARG A 42 -7.96 -18.65 28.61
N ALA A 43 -7.27 -17.51 28.69
CA ALA A 43 -7.44 -16.39 27.78
C ALA A 43 -6.11 -15.91 27.21
N LEU A 44 -6.12 -15.44 25.97
CA LEU A 44 -5.02 -14.67 25.41
C LEU A 44 -5.19 -13.21 25.87
N THR A 45 -4.13 -12.63 26.41
CA THR A 45 -4.13 -11.31 27.08
C THR A 45 -3.27 -10.27 26.38
N GLY A 46 -2.60 -10.65 25.29
CA GLY A 46 -1.74 -9.77 24.52
C GLY A 46 -0.93 -10.50 23.47
N TRP A 47 -0.19 -9.74 22.67
CA TRP A 47 0.59 -10.21 21.53
C TRP A 47 2.04 -9.76 21.64
N SER A 48 2.97 -10.49 21.01
CA SER A 48 4.35 -10.04 20.92
C SER A 48 4.51 -8.81 20.02
N ARG A 49 5.67 -8.14 20.12
CA ARG A 49 6.00 -6.99 19.25
C ARG A 49 6.10 -7.39 17.78
N GLU A 50 6.56 -8.61 17.48
CA GLU A 50 6.67 -9.11 16.11
C GLU A 50 5.28 -9.35 15.49
N CYS A 51 4.33 -9.86 16.28
CA CYS A 51 2.95 -10.03 15.85
C CYS A 51 2.26 -8.69 15.60
N SER A 52 2.65 -7.66 16.36
CA SER A 52 2.12 -6.29 16.23
C SER A 52 2.46 -5.62 14.90
N GLY A 53 3.56 -6.01 14.24
CA GLY A 53 3.93 -5.47 12.93
C GLY A 53 3.32 -6.20 11.73
N ARG A 54 2.81 -7.43 11.91
CA ARG A 54 2.41 -8.33 10.82
C ARG A 54 0.92 -8.64 10.76
N CYS A 55 0.26 -8.71 11.92
CA CYS A 55 -1.13 -9.18 12.06
C CYS A 55 -2.05 -8.17 12.76
N LEU A 56 -1.49 -7.29 13.60
CA LEU A 56 -2.17 -6.10 14.11
C LEU A 56 -2.13 -5.02 13.04
N GLY A 57 -2.94 -5.19 11.99
CA GLY A 57 -3.35 -4.14 11.06
C GLY A 57 -2.36 -3.01 10.83
N VAL A 58 -1.08 -3.30 10.56
CA VAL A 58 -0.30 -2.39 9.73
C VAL A 58 -0.90 -2.65 8.38
N SER A 59 -1.84 -1.77 8.00
CA SER A 59 -2.15 -1.59 6.59
C SER A 59 -0.80 -1.56 5.90
N VAL A 60 -0.50 -2.59 5.11
CA VAL A 60 0.55 -2.49 4.11
C VAL A 60 0.00 -1.43 3.19
N GLY A 61 0.24 -0.18 3.56
CA GLY A 61 -0.05 0.94 2.71
C GLY A 61 0.82 0.68 1.51
N ALA A 62 0.18 0.55 0.35
CA ALA A 62 0.76 1.21 -0.80
C ALA A 62 1.21 2.60 -0.33
N THR A 63 2.33 3.09 -0.86
CA THR A 63 2.57 4.53 -0.74
C THR A 63 1.38 5.17 -1.45
N THR A 64 0.38 5.59 -0.69
CA THR A 64 -0.81 6.23 -1.22
C THR A 64 -0.33 7.48 -1.92
N VAL A 65 -0.93 7.77 -3.07
CA VAL A 65 -0.69 9.05 -3.72
C VAL A 65 -1.07 10.08 -2.67
N GLU A 66 -0.13 10.95 -2.25
CA GLU A 66 -0.34 11.81 -1.09
C GLU A 66 -1.73 12.43 -1.17
N SER A 67 -2.61 12.06 -0.22
CA SER A 67 -4.00 12.47 -0.32
C SER A 67 -4.09 13.96 0.06
N PRO A 68 -4.77 14.79 -0.74
CA PRO A 68 -4.96 16.21 -0.44
C PRO A 68 -5.61 16.45 0.94
N ASP A 69 -6.33 15.46 1.46
CA ASP A 69 -7.06 15.57 2.73
C ASP A 69 -6.26 15.12 3.96
N GLN A 70 -5.01 14.67 3.79
CA GLN A 70 -4.14 14.45 4.94
C GLN A 70 -3.78 15.79 5.59
N VAL A 71 -4.14 15.95 6.87
CA VAL A 71 -3.78 17.12 7.65
C VAL A 71 -2.26 17.17 7.83
N SER A 72 -1.59 18.16 7.23
CA SER A 72 -0.16 18.38 7.45
C SER A 72 0.05 18.97 8.84
N THR A 73 0.74 18.24 9.72
CA THR A 73 1.17 18.71 11.05
C THR A 73 2.45 19.56 10.99
N VAL A 74 2.90 19.95 9.80
CA VAL A 74 4.17 20.64 9.58
C VAL A 74 4.10 22.05 10.19
N ARG A 75 4.84 22.25 11.28
CA ARG A 75 5.07 23.58 11.84
C ARG A 75 6.11 24.28 10.98
N ILE A 76 5.68 25.23 10.17
CA ILE A 76 6.54 26.02 9.29
C ILE A 76 7.32 27.03 10.16
N PRO A 77 8.66 27.07 10.11
CA PRO A 77 9.45 28.09 10.79
C PRO A 77 9.05 29.51 10.34
N PRO A 78 9.10 30.53 11.23
CA PRO A 78 8.67 31.89 10.90
C PRO A 78 9.37 32.50 9.68
N GLU A 79 10.62 32.11 9.43
CA GLU A 79 11.44 32.58 8.31
C GLU A 79 10.91 32.14 6.94
N TYR A 80 10.05 31.12 6.90
CA TYR A 80 9.44 30.57 5.68
C TYR A 80 7.91 30.75 5.65
N ALA A 81 7.37 31.62 6.51
CA ALA A 81 5.93 31.83 6.61
C ALA A 81 5.31 32.36 5.30
N ASP A 82 6.07 33.11 4.51
CA ASP A 82 5.70 33.59 3.17
C ASP A 82 5.54 32.42 2.16
N LEU A 83 6.27 31.33 2.36
CA LEU A 83 6.20 30.11 1.54
C LEU A 83 5.14 29.12 2.01
N ALA A 84 4.25 29.49 2.94
CA ALA A 84 3.24 28.58 3.51
C ALA A 84 2.41 27.83 2.44
N LEU A 85 2.18 28.47 1.28
CA LEU A 85 1.50 27.83 0.15
C LEU A 85 2.25 26.64 -0.46
N ALA A 86 3.59 26.66 -0.46
CA ALA A 86 4.42 25.57 -0.97
C ALA A 86 4.34 24.31 -0.09
N PHE A 87 3.97 24.47 1.18
CA PHE A 87 3.75 23.37 2.13
C PHE A 87 2.28 22.88 2.16
N CYS A 88 1.40 23.48 1.35
CA CYS A 88 -0.01 23.08 1.30
C CYS A 88 -0.18 21.80 0.48
N LYS A 89 -0.44 20.67 1.16
CA LYS A 89 -0.67 19.36 0.51
C LYS A 89 -1.71 19.42 -0.60
N LYS A 90 -2.85 20.07 -0.38
CA LYS A 90 -3.91 20.22 -1.40
C LYS A 90 -3.44 20.88 -2.70
N LYS A 91 -2.54 21.86 -2.59
CA LYS A 91 -1.96 22.54 -3.77
C LYS A 91 -0.82 21.73 -4.37
N ALA A 92 -0.02 21.06 -3.53
CA ALA A 92 1.06 20.18 -3.97
C ALA A 92 0.54 18.98 -4.78
N THR A 93 -0.70 18.54 -4.52
CA THR A 93 -1.32 17.42 -5.22
C THR A 93 -2.00 17.79 -6.54
N GLN A 94 -1.87 19.03 -7.02
CA GLN A 94 -2.44 19.47 -8.29
C GLN A 94 -1.36 19.50 -9.36
N LEU A 95 -1.67 18.97 -10.55
CA LEU A 95 -0.78 19.13 -11.69
C LEU A 95 -0.61 20.63 -12.01
N PRO A 96 0.62 21.07 -12.34
CA PRO A 96 0.81 22.42 -12.83
C PRO A 96 0.01 22.62 -14.13
N PRO A 97 -0.49 23.84 -14.39
CA PRO A 97 -1.14 24.14 -15.65
C PRO A 97 -0.16 23.96 -16.81
N HIS A 98 -0.67 23.53 -17.96
CA HIS A 98 0.07 23.45 -19.22
C HIS A 98 0.75 24.80 -19.54
N ARG A 99 2.00 24.74 -20.00
CA ARG A 99 2.81 25.92 -20.34
C ARG A 99 3.29 25.81 -21.78
N ARG A 100 3.92 26.87 -22.28
CA ARG A 100 4.50 26.87 -23.65
C ARG A 100 5.58 25.80 -23.87
N GLY A 101 6.20 25.30 -22.81
CA GLY A 101 7.22 24.27 -22.85
C GLY A 101 6.88 23.12 -21.93
N ASP A 102 5.85 22.36 -22.29
CA ASP A 102 5.61 21.05 -21.66
C ASP A 102 6.65 20.04 -22.18
N CYS A 103 7.00 19.06 -21.35
CA CYS A 103 7.96 18.02 -21.74
C CYS A 103 7.31 17.09 -22.77
N ALA A 104 7.73 17.19 -24.03
CA ALA A 104 7.38 16.23 -25.07
C ALA A 104 8.31 15.01 -25.02
N ILE A 105 7.76 13.85 -25.40
CA ILE A 105 8.55 12.64 -25.68
C ILE A 105 8.56 12.48 -27.21
N ASP A 106 9.63 12.94 -27.84
CA ASP A 106 9.78 12.84 -29.29
C ASP A 106 10.21 11.41 -29.68
N LEU A 107 9.39 10.75 -30.49
CA LEU A 107 9.67 9.41 -30.97
C LEU A 107 10.61 9.46 -32.17
N LEU A 108 11.57 8.54 -32.23
CA LEU A 108 12.41 8.37 -33.40
C LEU A 108 11.55 7.90 -34.60
N VAL A 109 11.85 8.46 -35.78
CA VAL A 109 11.16 8.10 -37.03
C VAL A 109 11.35 6.61 -37.30
N ASP A 110 10.25 5.92 -37.65
CA ASP A 110 10.18 4.49 -37.95
C ASP A 110 10.59 3.56 -36.78
N ALA A 111 10.66 4.07 -35.55
CA ALA A 111 10.92 3.22 -34.38
C ALA A 111 9.74 2.29 -34.09
N ALA A 112 10.06 1.04 -33.76
CA ALA A 112 9.07 0.09 -33.30
C ALA A 112 8.53 0.52 -31.93
N TYR A 113 7.20 0.50 -31.79
CA TYR A 113 6.54 0.82 -30.53
C TYR A 113 6.65 -0.34 -29.54
N PRO A 114 7.17 -0.10 -28.32
CA PRO A 114 7.19 -1.13 -27.30
C PRO A 114 5.76 -1.45 -26.87
N ARG A 115 5.48 -2.75 -26.81
CA ARG A 115 4.29 -3.30 -26.16
C ARG A 115 4.75 -4.26 -25.10
N SER A 116 4.65 -3.83 -23.87
CA SER A 116 5.00 -4.66 -22.74
C SER A 116 3.79 -5.41 -22.20
N HIS A 117 4.06 -6.51 -21.50
CA HIS A 117 3.05 -7.29 -20.78
C HIS A 117 2.99 -6.88 -19.32
N VAL A 118 1.82 -6.98 -18.69
CA VAL A 118 1.69 -6.74 -17.25
C VAL A 118 2.32 -7.90 -16.49
N TYR A 119 3.20 -7.58 -15.54
CA TYR A 119 3.77 -8.60 -14.66
C TYR A 119 2.67 -9.21 -13.78
N PRO A 120 2.70 -10.52 -13.49
CA PRO A 120 1.83 -11.11 -12.49
C PRO A 120 2.06 -10.45 -11.14
N LEU A 121 1.02 -9.86 -10.56
CA LEU A 121 1.06 -9.23 -9.25
C LEU A 121 0.54 -10.20 -8.17
N SER A 122 1.18 -10.20 -7.00
CA SER A 122 0.64 -10.85 -5.82
C SER A 122 -0.65 -10.15 -5.34
N GLN A 123 -1.43 -10.80 -4.48
CA GLN A 123 -2.67 -10.21 -3.98
C GLN A 123 -2.45 -8.82 -3.34
N ALA A 124 -1.41 -8.66 -2.52
CA ALA A 124 -1.10 -7.39 -1.88
C ALA A 124 -0.69 -6.31 -2.89
N GLU A 125 0.01 -6.68 -3.96
CA GLU A 125 0.40 -5.77 -5.03
C GLU A 125 -0.78 -5.38 -5.91
N THR A 126 -1.71 -6.29 -6.17
CA THR A 126 -2.95 -5.98 -6.90
C THR A 126 -3.81 -4.98 -6.12
N GLU A 127 -4.01 -5.19 -4.82
CA GLU A 127 -4.74 -4.25 -3.95
C GLU A 127 -4.05 -2.87 -3.91
N ALA A 128 -2.71 -2.85 -3.88
CA ALA A 128 -1.92 -1.62 -3.96
C ALA A 128 -2.05 -0.93 -5.32
N MET A 129 -2.09 -1.69 -6.42
CA MET A 129 -2.28 -1.17 -7.78
C MET A 129 -3.65 -0.51 -7.94
N GLU A 130 -4.73 -1.19 -7.52
CA GLU A 130 -6.09 -0.64 -7.60
C GLU A 130 -6.22 0.66 -6.79
N THR A 131 -5.61 0.69 -5.60
CA THR A 131 -5.55 1.89 -4.77
C THR A 131 -4.80 3.02 -5.48
N TYR A 132 -3.59 2.75 -5.98
CA TYR A 132 -2.78 3.73 -6.70
C TYR A 132 -3.49 4.29 -7.95
N VAL A 133 -4.11 3.43 -8.75
CA VAL A 133 -4.81 3.83 -9.98
C VAL A 133 -6.03 4.69 -9.65
N SER A 134 -6.85 4.27 -8.68
CA SER A 134 -8.04 5.03 -8.28
C SER A 134 -7.70 6.42 -7.71
N GLU A 135 -6.66 6.50 -6.88
CA GLU A 135 -6.20 7.78 -6.33
C GLU A 135 -5.58 8.68 -7.41
N SER A 136 -4.73 8.13 -8.28
CA SER A 136 -4.08 8.88 -9.37
C SER A 136 -5.10 9.41 -10.38
N LEU A 137 -6.13 8.62 -10.71
CA LEU A 137 -7.25 9.06 -11.55
C LEU A 137 -8.03 10.19 -10.88
N ARG A 138 -8.35 10.05 -9.59
CA ARG A 138 -9.06 11.08 -8.82
C ARG A 138 -8.28 12.39 -8.74
N GLN A 139 -6.95 12.32 -8.64
CA GLN A 139 -6.07 13.50 -8.61
C GLN A 139 -5.76 14.05 -10.02
N GLY A 140 -6.11 13.32 -11.08
CA GLY A 140 -5.86 13.72 -12.47
C GLY A 140 -4.42 13.51 -12.93
N TYR A 141 -3.60 12.74 -12.20
CA TYR A 141 -2.21 12.44 -12.58
C TYR A 141 -2.12 11.50 -13.77
N ILE A 142 -3.10 10.62 -13.90
CA ILE A 142 -3.23 9.69 -15.03
C ILE A 142 -4.66 9.76 -15.58
N GLN A 143 -4.84 9.26 -16.78
CA GLN A 143 -6.13 9.13 -17.44
C GLN A 143 -6.17 7.85 -18.29
N PRO A 144 -7.35 7.27 -18.56
CA PRO A 144 -7.48 6.18 -19.51
C PRO A 144 -6.93 6.57 -20.88
N SER A 145 -6.26 5.65 -21.55
CA SER A 145 -5.65 5.86 -22.86
C SER A 145 -5.86 4.65 -23.76
N ILE A 146 -5.95 4.90 -25.06
CA ILE A 146 -5.99 3.88 -26.14
C ILE A 146 -4.66 3.84 -26.91
N SER A 147 -3.56 4.22 -26.25
CA SER A 147 -2.22 4.24 -26.83
C SER A 147 -1.81 2.89 -27.43
N PRO A 148 -1.16 2.86 -28.61
CA PRO A 148 -0.58 1.64 -29.15
C PRO A 148 0.69 1.19 -28.40
N ILE A 149 1.25 2.07 -27.56
CA ILE A 149 2.45 1.87 -26.73
C ILE A 149 2.00 1.56 -25.29
N SER A 150 2.64 0.56 -24.66
CA SER A 150 2.44 0.22 -23.25
C SER A 150 3.77 -0.12 -22.56
N SER A 151 3.85 0.25 -21.29
CA SER A 151 4.97 -0.04 -20.39
C SER A 151 4.51 -0.90 -19.22
N SER A 152 5.40 -1.74 -18.69
CA SER A 152 5.07 -2.68 -17.63
C SER A 152 5.06 -1.96 -16.29
N PHE A 153 4.41 -2.57 -15.31
CA PHE A 153 4.23 -1.99 -13.99
C PHE A 153 4.49 -3.05 -12.92
N PHE A 154 5.22 -2.67 -11.87
CA PHE A 154 5.52 -3.52 -10.72
C PHE A 154 5.72 -2.69 -9.46
N PHE A 155 5.92 -3.34 -8.32
CA PHE A 155 6.18 -2.67 -7.05
C PHE A 155 7.57 -2.98 -6.49
N VAL A 156 8.18 -1.96 -5.89
CA VAL A 156 9.39 -2.09 -5.08
C VAL A 156 9.04 -1.86 -3.62
N LYS A 157 9.51 -2.75 -2.74
CA LYS A 157 9.35 -2.59 -1.29
C LYS A 157 10.23 -1.46 -0.78
N LYS A 158 9.62 -0.53 -0.06
CA LYS A 158 10.31 0.52 0.68
C LYS A 158 10.80 0.02 2.03
N LYS A 159 11.74 0.76 2.62
CA LYS A 159 12.30 0.47 3.96
C LYS A 159 11.24 0.49 5.07
N ASP A 160 10.19 1.29 4.90
CA ASP A 160 9.05 1.41 5.82
C ASP A 160 8.01 0.29 5.65
N GLY A 161 8.24 -0.65 4.73
CA GLY A 161 7.33 -1.76 4.43
C GLY A 161 6.26 -1.43 3.39
N GLY A 162 6.19 -0.17 2.92
CA GLY A 162 5.25 0.23 1.88
C GLY A 162 5.65 -0.27 0.48
N LEU A 163 4.67 -0.32 -0.42
CA LEU A 163 4.92 -0.64 -1.84
C LEU A 163 5.02 0.66 -2.66
N CYS A 164 6.07 0.77 -3.46
CA CYS A 164 6.29 1.89 -4.39
C CYS A 164 5.97 1.45 -5.82
N PRO A 165 5.02 2.09 -6.51
CA PRO A 165 4.75 1.81 -7.92
C PRO A 165 5.98 2.17 -8.77
N CYS A 166 6.36 1.30 -9.70
CA CYS A 166 7.42 1.52 -10.67
C CYS A 166 6.93 1.16 -12.07
N VAL A 167 7.13 2.10 -13.02
CA VAL A 167 6.85 1.89 -14.44
C VAL A 167 8.17 1.58 -15.14
N ASP A 168 8.18 0.50 -15.91
CA ASP A 168 9.33 0.05 -16.72
C ASP A 168 9.18 0.60 -18.14
N TYR A 169 9.71 1.81 -18.36
CA TYR A 169 9.59 2.55 -19.62
C TYR A 169 10.57 2.07 -20.70
#